data_AF-A0A0M3HQU2-F1
#
_entry.id   AF-A0A0M3HQU2-F1
#
_cell.length_a   1.000
_cell.length_b   1.000
_cell.length_c   1.000
_cell.angle_alpha   90.00
_cell.angle_beta   90.00
_cell.angle_gamma   90.00
#
_symmetry.space_group_name_H-M   'P 1'
#
loop_
_entity.id
_entity.type
_entity.pdbx_description
1 polymer ?
#
loop_
_entity_poly.entity_id
_entity_poly.type
_entity_poly.pdbx_seq_one_letter_code
_entity_poly.pdbx_strand_id
1 'polypeptide(L)'
;LPHSFLILFRFTSSDFAALIGSYLWLNQRLECINGFAVIIAFHLITFPRWANIFIPVILFNGIEVPNPEPVGCRPSFKWCDNTPPVNVYLYLISYVLLIDFLFPAINITMNTIYSTIIAPRRQGIMQDLLVVSGSCTLLLDPIFVS
;
A
#
# COMPACT_ATOMS: atom_id res chain seq x y z
N LEU A 1 -11.33 -18.90 -10.14
CA LEU A 1 -10.63 -18.32 -8.97
C LEU A 1 -9.27 -18.95 -8.64
N PRO A 2 -9.07 -20.29 -8.60
CA PRO A 2 -7.78 -20.86 -8.12
C PRO A 2 -6.60 -20.63 -9.07
N HIS A 3 -6.84 -20.58 -10.39
CA HIS A 3 -5.78 -20.34 -11.38
C HIS A 3 -5.22 -18.92 -11.36
N SER A 4 -6.07 -17.89 -11.21
CA SER A 4 -5.61 -16.49 -11.10
C SER A 4 -4.78 -16.26 -9.84
N PHE A 5 -5.15 -16.91 -8.73
CA PHE A 5 -4.39 -16.86 -7.48
C PHE A 5 -3.01 -17.51 -7.61
N LEU A 6 -2.92 -18.68 -8.27
CA LEU A 6 -1.65 -19.37 -8.50
C LEU A 6 -0.72 -18.62 -9.45
N ILE A 7 -1.26 -17.90 -10.44
CA ILE A 7 -0.46 -17.07 -11.35
C ILE A 7 0.09 -15.84 -10.63
N LEU A 8 -0.75 -15.15 -9.84
CA LEU A 8 -0.30 -14.02 -9.00
C LEU A 8 0.78 -14.45 -8.00
N PHE A 9 0.61 -15.61 -7.36
CA PHE A 9 1.58 -16.14 -6.40
C PHE A 9 2.92 -16.58 -7.05
N ARG A 10 2.86 -17.07 -8.29
CA ARG A 10 4.08 -17.37 -9.07
C ARG A 10 4.77 -16.10 -9.54
N PHE A 11 4.01 -15.10 -9.97
CA PHE A 11 4.51 -13.79 -10.40
C PHE A 11 5.23 -13.08 -9.24
N THR A 12 4.61 -13.02 -8.06
CA THR A 12 5.25 -12.46 -6.86
C THR A 12 6.54 -13.20 -6.49
N SER A 13 6.62 -14.52 -6.65
CA SER A 13 7.83 -15.29 -6.34
C SER A 13 8.99 -15.06 -7.32
N SER A 14 8.71 -14.93 -8.62
CA SER A 14 9.75 -14.67 -9.64
C SER A 14 10.25 -13.23 -9.59
N ASP A 15 9.34 -12.29 -9.35
CA ASP A 15 9.69 -10.87 -9.26
C ASP A 15 10.44 -10.57 -7.96
N PHE A 16 10.12 -11.27 -6.87
CA PHE A 16 10.90 -11.23 -5.63
C PHE A 16 12.35 -11.72 -5.83
N ALA A 17 12.57 -12.75 -6.65
CA ALA A 17 13.90 -13.21 -6.98
C ALA A 17 14.67 -12.20 -7.86
N ALA A 18 14.00 -11.56 -8.82
CA ALA A 18 14.58 -10.49 -9.64
C ALA A 18 14.93 -9.26 -8.80
N LEU A 19 14.08 -8.91 -7.85
CA LEU A 19 14.26 -7.84 -6.87
C LEU A 19 15.52 -8.09 -6.00
N ILE A 20 15.70 -9.30 -5.47
CA ILE A 20 16.92 -9.69 -4.72
C ILE A 20 18.17 -9.51 -5.59
N GLY A 21 18.08 -9.86 -6.88
CA GLY A 21 19.14 -9.65 -7.85
C GLY A 21 19.52 -8.18 -8.02
N SER A 22 18.54 -7.28 -8.15
CA SER A 22 18.79 -5.83 -8.23
C SER A 22 19.30 -5.22 -6.93
N TYR A 23 18.90 -5.75 -5.78
CA TYR A 23 19.29 -5.25 -4.45
C TYR A 23 20.78 -5.41 -4.15
N LEU A 24 21.42 -6.43 -4.72
CA LEU A 24 22.84 -6.68 -4.50
C LEU A 24 23.74 -5.58 -5.10
N TRP A 25 23.23 -4.84 -6.10
CA TRP A 25 23.99 -3.84 -6.86
C TRP A 25 23.58 -2.40 -6.59
N LEU A 26 22.46 -2.16 -5.89
CA LEU A 26 21.98 -0.82 -5.62
C LEU A 26 22.35 -0.30 -4.23
N ASN A 27 22.57 1.01 -4.14
CA ASN A 27 22.80 1.67 -2.86
C ASN A 27 21.56 1.55 -1.97
N GLN A 28 21.70 0.88 -0.82
CA GLN A 28 20.62 0.63 0.15
C GLN A 28 19.81 1.90 0.51
N ARG A 29 20.49 3.06 0.57
CA ARG A 29 19.86 4.35 0.86
C ARG A 29 18.96 4.86 -0.29
N LEU A 30 19.35 4.63 -1.54
CA LEU A 30 18.59 5.06 -2.71
C LEU A 30 17.30 4.24 -2.83
N GLU A 31 17.35 2.97 -2.46
CA GLU A 31 16.20 2.07 -2.46
C GLU A 31 15.14 2.45 -1.43
N CYS A 32 15.53 2.86 -0.23
CA CYS A 32 14.58 3.41 0.74
C CYS A 32 13.90 4.67 0.19
N ILE A 33 14.65 5.57 -0.46
CA ILE A 33 14.10 6.80 -1.04
C ILE A 33 13.13 6.47 -2.17
N ASN A 34 13.50 5.55 -3.06
CA ASN A 34 12.64 5.08 -4.13
C ASN A 34 11.36 4.44 -3.57
N GLY A 35 11.47 3.68 -2.49
CA GLY A 35 10.30 3.11 -1.81
C GLY A 35 9.36 4.16 -1.23
N PHE A 36 9.85 5.14 -0.49
CA PHE A 36 8.97 6.21 -0.01
C PHE A 36 8.31 6.98 -1.17
N ALA A 37 9.02 7.18 -2.29
CA ALA A 37 8.45 7.81 -3.48
C ALA A 37 7.32 6.97 -4.12
N VAL A 38 7.47 5.65 -4.19
CA VAL A 38 6.43 4.75 -4.73
C VAL A 38 5.22 4.67 -3.81
N ILE A 39 5.38 4.68 -2.49
CA ILE A 39 4.24 4.74 -1.54
C ILE A 39 3.47 6.05 -1.72
N ILE A 40 4.18 7.16 -1.87
CA ILE A 40 3.56 8.46 -2.17
C ILE A 40 2.83 8.41 -3.52
N ALA A 41 3.45 7.83 -4.55
CA ALA A 41 2.83 7.65 -5.85
C ALA A 41 1.56 6.78 -5.79
N PHE A 42 1.57 5.68 -5.04
CA PHE A 42 0.39 4.84 -4.81
C PHE A 42 -0.75 5.63 -4.17
N HIS A 43 -0.45 6.45 -3.16
CA HIS A 43 -1.44 7.31 -2.53
C HIS A 43 -1.95 8.38 -3.50
N LEU A 44 -1.10 8.96 -4.35
CA LEU A 44 -1.50 9.93 -5.36
C LEU A 44 -2.35 9.34 -6.49
N ILE A 45 -2.08 8.09 -6.88
CA ILE A 45 -2.85 7.34 -7.89
C ILE A 45 -4.22 6.94 -7.32
N THR A 46 -4.24 6.50 -6.06
CA THR A 46 -5.46 6.05 -5.37
C THR A 46 -6.31 7.22 -4.86
N PHE A 47 -5.70 8.38 -4.59
CA PHE A 47 -6.45 9.54 -4.11
C PHE A 47 -7.52 9.90 -5.14
N PRO A 48 -8.77 10.10 -4.71
CA PRO A 48 -9.93 10.24 -5.59
C PRO A 48 -9.92 11.44 -6.55
N ARG A 49 -8.82 12.21 -6.63
CA ARG A 49 -8.69 13.39 -7.50
C ARG A 49 -8.83 13.07 -9.00
N TRP A 50 -8.67 11.81 -9.40
CA TRP A 50 -8.77 11.33 -10.78
C TRP A 50 -10.05 10.50 -11.06
N ALA A 51 -10.88 10.25 -10.04
CA ALA A 51 -11.99 9.27 -10.07
C ALA A 51 -13.27 9.78 -10.77
N ASN A 52 -13.22 10.89 -11.49
CA ASN A 52 -14.32 11.33 -12.36
C ASN A 52 -14.48 10.48 -13.63
N ILE A 53 -13.66 9.44 -13.83
CA ILE A 53 -13.62 8.65 -15.08
C ILE A 53 -14.40 7.32 -14.96
N PHE A 54 -14.60 6.76 -13.75
CA PHE A 54 -15.17 5.41 -13.60
C PHE A 54 -16.15 5.29 -12.42
N ILE A 55 -17.20 6.11 -12.41
CA ILE A 55 -18.36 5.89 -11.53
C ILE A 55 -19.26 4.85 -12.22
N PRO A 56 -19.63 3.73 -11.57
CA PRO A 56 -20.66 2.85 -12.10
C PRO A 56 -22.01 3.57 -12.06
N VAL A 57 -22.47 4.03 -13.23
CA VAL A 57 -23.82 4.58 -13.41
C VAL A 57 -24.83 3.44 -13.43
N ILE A 58 -25.83 3.51 -12.56
CA ILE A 58 -26.98 2.62 -12.57
C ILE A 58 -28.09 3.27 -13.41
N LEU A 59 -28.66 2.53 -14.36
CA LEU A 59 -29.78 3.00 -15.19
C LEU A 59 -31.08 2.80 -14.40
N PHE A 60 -31.64 3.89 -13.87
CA PHE A 60 -32.97 3.89 -13.26
C PHE A 60 -33.93 4.64 -14.18
N ASN A 61 -34.92 3.94 -14.75
CA ASN A 61 -35.94 4.55 -15.63
C ASN A 61 -35.37 5.42 -16.78
N GLY A 62 -34.27 4.99 -17.40
CA GLY A 62 -33.66 5.73 -18.52
C GLY A 62 -32.85 6.97 -18.13
N ILE A 63 -32.59 7.17 -16.83
CA ILE A 63 -31.71 8.21 -16.31
C ILE A 63 -30.50 7.53 -15.66
N GLU A 64 -29.31 7.97 -16.02
CA GLU A 64 -28.05 7.53 -15.41
C GLU A 64 -27.92 8.20 -14.03
N VAL A 65 -28.12 7.42 -12.96
CA VAL A 65 -28.03 7.92 -11.58
C VAL A 65 -26.79 7.29 -10.92
N PRO A 66 -25.96 8.05 -10.17
CA PRO A 66 -24.92 7.47 -9.33
C PRO A 66 -25.56 6.63 -8.20
N ASN A 67 -25.02 5.45 -7.90
CA ASN A 67 -25.56 4.55 -6.88
C ASN A 67 -25.78 5.25 -5.52
N PRO A 68 -27.01 5.30 -4.97
CA PRO A 68 -27.34 6.02 -3.74
C PRO A 68 -26.91 5.30 -2.45
N GLU A 69 -26.45 4.05 -2.54
CA GLU A 69 -25.80 3.35 -1.43
C GLU A 69 -24.29 3.53 -1.55
N PRO A 70 -23.66 4.44 -0.78
CA PRO A 70 -22.21 4.54 -0.74
C PRO A 70 -21.67 3.27 -0.08
N VAL A 71 -21.27 2.30 -0.90
CA VAL A 71 -20.42 1.20 -0.45
C VAL A 71 -19.12 1.79 0.09
N GLY A 72 -19.02 1.91 1.41
CA GLY A 72 -17.76 2.24 2.11
C GLY A 72 -17.85 3.20 3.29
N CYS A 73 -18.88 4.05 3.41
CA CYS A 73 -18.91 5.08 4.46
C CYS A 73 -20.30 5.23 5.09
N ARG A 74 -20.35 5.37 6.43
CA ARG A 74 -21.59 5.68 7.13
C ARG A 74 -21.97 7.15 6.89
N PRO A 75 -23.21 7.47 6.54
CA PRO A 75 -23.66 8.85 6.29
C PRO A 75 -23.59 9.76 7.54
N SER A 76 -23.26 9.21 8.71
CA SER A 76 -23.06 9.98 9.94
C SER A 76 -21.77 10.82 9.94
N PHE A 77 -20.83 10.57 9.03
CA PHE A 77 -19.54 11.24 8.99
C PHE A 77 -19.51 12.39 7.97
N LYS A 78 -19.10 13.60 8.39
CA LYS A 78 -19.05 14.80 7.53
C LYS A 78 -18.04 14.71 6.37
N TRP A 79 -17.06 13.82 6.45
CA TRP A 79 -16.07 13.60 5.39
C TRP A 79 -16.58 12.69 4.28
N CYS A 80 -17.74 12.04 4.47
CA CYS A 80 -18.39 11.19 3.48
C CYS A 80 -18.86 12.00 2.27
N ASP A 81 -19.36 13.22 2.49
CA ASP A 81 -19.94 14.08 1.44
C ASP A 81 -18.91 14.52 0.39
N ASN A 82 -17.64 14.63 0.79
CA ASN A 82 -16.56 15.12 -0.06
C ASN A 82 -15.68 13.99 -0.64
N THR A 83 -15.95 12.73 -0.29
CA THR A 83 -15.11 11.59 -0.68
C THR A 83 -15.84 10.73 -1.71
N PRO A 84 -15.49 10.80 -3.00
CA PRO A 84 -16.13 9.96 -4.01
C PRO A 84 -15.68 8.50 -3.88
N PRO A 85 -16.50 7.54 -4.35
CA PRO A 85 -16.21 6.12 -4.24
C PRO A 85 -14.96 5.73 -5.05
N VAL A 86 -14.09 4.90 -4.46
CA VAL A 86 -12.86 4.41 -5.10
C VAL A 86 -13.16 3.19 -5.96
N ASN A 87 -12.56 3.12 -7.15
CA ASN A 87 -12.65 1.92 -8.00
C ASN A 87 -11.86 0.76 -7.39
N VAL A 88 -12.57 -0.29 -7.00
CA VAL A 88 -12.01 -1.48 -6.35
C VAL A 88 -10.95 -2.18 -7.23
N TYR A 89 -11.14 -2.25 -8.55
CA TYR A 89 -10.21 -2.92 -9.45
C TYR A 89 -8.88 -2.17 -9.58
N LEU A 90 -8.94 -0.84 -9.71
CA LEU A 90 -7.73 0.00 -9.78
C LEU A 90 -6.93 -0.11 -8.48
N TYR A 91 -7.63 -0.04 -7.35
CA TYR A 91 -7.02 -0.19 -6.02
C TYR A 91 -6.36 -1.55 -5.83
N LEU A 92 -7.04 -2.65 -6.17
CA LEU A 92 -6.49 -3.99 -6.01
C LEU A 92 -5.25 -4.21 -6.89
N ILE A 93 -5.30 -3.77 -8.15
CA ILE A 93 -4.17 -3.93 -9.09
C ILE A 93 -2.97 -3.09 -8.63
N SER A 94 -3.19 -1.83 -8.26
CA SER A 94 -2.08 -0.96 -7.81
C SER A 94 -1.50 -1.43 -6.47
N TYR A 95 -2.34 -1.99 -5.58
CA TYR A 95 -1.89 -2.54 -4.30
C TYR A 95 -0.98 -3.75 -4.51
N VAL A 96 -1.41 -4.72 -5.33
CA VAL A 96 -0.62 -5.93 -5.60
C VAL A 96 0.68 -5.62 -6.33
N LEU A 97 0.68 -4.67 -7.28
CA LEU A 97 1.89 -4.37 -8.05
C LEU A 97 2.86 -3.46 -7.30
N LEU A 98 2.36 -2.48 -6.55
CA LEU A 98 3.22 -1.46 -5.93
C LEU A 98 3.54 -1.75 -4.47
N ILE A 99 2.55 -2.18 -3.67
CA ILE A 99 2.75 -2.37 -2.22
C ILE A 99 3.39 -3.72 -1.92
N ASP A 100 2.90 -4.81 -2.54
CA ASP A 100 3.43 -6.15 -2.26
C ASP A 100 4.91 -6.30 -2.65
N PHE A 101 5.36 -5.59 -3.69
CA PHE A 101 6.75 -5.60 -4.12
C PHE A 101 7.65 -4.77 -3.20
N LEU A 102 7.13 -3.64 -2.74
CA LEU A 102 7.92 -2.60 -2.10
C LEU A 102 8.04 -2.78 -0.58
N PHE A 103 7.00 -3.32 0.05
CA PHE A 103 7.00 -3.61 1.48
C PHE A 103 8.15 -4.54 1.91
N PRO A 104 8.38 -5.71 1.26
CA PRO A 104 9.50 -6.57 1.62
C PRO A 104 10.85 -5.93 1.27
N ALA A 105 10.91 -5.19 0.16
CA ALA A 105 12.07 -4.40 -0.27
C ALA A 105 12.57 -3.44 0.82
N ILE A 106 11.68 -2.58 1.34
CA ILE A 106 11.98 -1.64 2.41
C ILE A 106 12.36 -2.37 3.71
N ASN A 107 11.69 -3.49 4.03
CA ASN A 107 11.98 -4.25 5.24
C ASN A 107 13.40 -4.82 5.21
N ILE A 108 13.83 -5.40 4.09
CA ILE A 108 15.17 -5.96 3.92
C ILE A 108 16.23 -4.85 4.02
N THR A 109 16.07 -3.76 3.25
CA THR A 109 17.04 -2.65 3.25
C THR A 109 17.14 -1.98 4.61
N MET A 110 16.03 -1.79 5.32
CA MET A 110 16.02 -1.24 6.66
C MET A 110 16.84 -2.10 7.63
N ASN A 111 16.61 -3.41 7.63
CA ASN A 111 17.38 -4.36 8.45
C ASN A 111 18.87 -4.36 8.09
N THR A 112 19.20 -4.29 6.80
CA THR A 112 20.59 -4.20 6.34
C THR A 112 21.25 -2.89 6.79
N ILE A 113 20.57 -1.75 6.65
CA ILE A 113 21.07 -0.44 7.10
C ILE A 113 21.33 -0.44 8.61
N TYR A 114 20.42 -1.01 9.41
CA TYR A 114 20.63 -1.12 10.86
C TYR A 114 21.88 -1.93 11.21
N SER A 115 22.12 -3.04 10.52
CA SER A 115 23.30 -3.87 10.76
C SER A 115 24.62 -3.23 10.29
N THR A 116 24.58 -2.42 9.23
CA THR A 116 25.78 -1.79 8.66
C THR A 116 26.16 -0.50 9.39
N ILE A 117 25.19 0.30 9.84
CA ILE A 117 25.44 1.56 10.55
C ILE A 117 25.74 1.32 12.04
N ILE A 118 25.06 0.34 12.65
CA ILE A 118 25.16 0.10 14.09
C ILE A 118 26.00 -1.13 14.30
N ALA A 119 27.26 -0.92 14.72
CA ALA A 119 28.13 -1.99 15.18
C ALA A 119 27.39 -2.92 16.18
N PRO A 120 27.74 -4.22 16.27
CA PRO A 120 26.95 -5.27 16.93
C PRO A 120 26.61 -5.02 18.41
N ARG A 121 27.19 -4.00 19.04
CA ARG A 121 27.01 -3.62 20.44
C ARG A 121 25.62 -3.07 20.78
N ARG A 122 24.90 -2.46 19.83
CA ARG A 122 23.61 -1.77 20.10
C ARG A 122 22.47 -2.16 19.14
N GLN A 123 22.60 -3.26 18.42
CA GLN A 123 21.62 -3.67 17.42
C GLN A 123 20.23 -4.00 18.02
N GLY A 124 20.20 -4.63 19.21
CA GLY A 124 18.95 -5.05 19.85
C GLY A 124 17.99 -3.92 20.21
N ILE A 125 18.50 -2.80 20.75
CA ILE A 125 17.66 -1.67 21.17
C ILE A 125 16.97 -1.00 19.97
N MET A 126 17.67 -0.91 18.85
CA MET A 126 17.15 -0.25 17.66
C MET A 126 16.12 -1.11 16.94
N GLN A 127 16.32 -2.43 16.95
CA GLN A 127 15.33 -3.37 16.44
C GLN A 127 14.09 -3.41 17.33
N ASP A 128 14.24 -3.35 18.65
CA ASP A 128 13.12 -3.24 19.59
C ASP A 128 12.31 -1.94 19.37
N LEU A 129 12.99 -0.80 19.17
CA LEU A 129 12.34 0.47 18.87
C LEU A 129 11.52 0.43 17.57
N LEU A 130 12.02 -0.28 16.54
CA LEU A 130 11.27 -0.51 15.30
C LEU A 130 10.00 -1.33 15.57
N VAL A 131 10.08 -2.39 16.39
CA VAL A 131 8.91 -3.23 16.72
C VAL A 131 7.89 -2.46 17.56
N VAL A 132 8.33 -1.65 18.52
CA VAL A 132 7.46 -0.77 19.31
C VAL A 132 6.73 0.22 18.39
N SER A 133 7.43 0.79 17.40
CA SER A 133 6.80 1.70 16.43
C SER A 133 5.66 1.04 15.64
N GLY A 134 5.86 -0.20 15.17
CA GLY A 134 4.81 -0.96 14.50
C GLY A 134 3.63 -1.26 15.41
N SER A 135 3.90 -1.57 16.68
CA SER A 135 2.85 -1.78 17.69
C SER A 135 2.05 -0.51 17.98
N CYS A 136 2.70 0.65 18.01
CA CYS A 136 2.02 1.94 18.15
C CYS A 136 1.10 2.24 16.96
N THR A 137 1.51 1.94 15.72
CA THR A 137 0.65 2.12 14.55
C THR A 137 -0.64 1.30 14.70
N LEU A 138 -0.54 0.03 15.06
CA LEU A 138 -1.71 -0.84 15.26
C LEU A 138 -2.64 -0.37 16.38
N LEU A 139 -2.11 0.31 17.40
CA LEU A 139 -2.92 0.93 18.46
C LEU A 139 -3.62 2.20 17.98
N LEU A 140 -2.97 2.98 17.11
CA LEU A 140 -3.51 4.25 16.59
C LEU A 140 -4.52 4.03 15.47
N ASP A 141 -4.34 3.02 14.62
CA ASP A 141 -5.20 2.71 13.48
C ASP A 141 -6.71 2.68 13.82
N PRO A 142 -7.18 1.93 14.85
CA PRO A 142 -8.60 1.90 15.21
C PRO A 142 -9.13 3.23 15.77
N ILE A 143 -8.26 4.06 16.35
CA ILE A 143 -8.63 5.36 16.93
C ILE A 143 -8.89 6.39 15.83
N PHE A 144 -8.19 6.29 14.69
CA PHE A 144 -8.41 7.18 13.55
C PHE A 144 -9.66 6.85 12.73
N VAL A 145 -10.08 5.58 12.73
CA VAL A 145 -11.25 5.12 11.97
C VAL A 145 -12.56 5.17 12.78
N SER A 146 -12.47 5.28 14.12
CA SER A 146 -13.62 5.46 15.03
C SER A 146 -14.12 6.90 15.06
#